data_AF-A0A2V6E6B3-F1
#
_entry.id   AF-A0A2V6E6B3-F1
#
_cell.length_a   1.000
_cell.length_b   1.000
_cell.length_c   1.000
_cell.angle_alpha   90.00
_cell.angle_beta   90.00
_cell.angle_gamma   90.00
#
_symmetry.space_group_name_H-M   'P 1'
#
loop_
_entity.id
_entity.type
_entity.pdbx_description
1 polymer ?
#
loop_
_entity_poly.entity_id
_entity_poly.type
_entity_poly.pdbx_seq_one_letter_code
_entity_poly.pdbx_strand_id
1 'polypeptide(L)' 'MGDFNRDQPTRAQLESCEELIRYLRQRCGKIENHFAIVRPHREMNPPRWPTDCPGDAFPYSWFKRFGE' A
#
# COMPACT_ATOMS: atom_id res chain seq x y z
N MET A 1 4.57 -1.51 11.57
CA MET A 1 4.68 -0.66 12.77
C MET A 1 5.93 0.18 12.60
N GLY A 2 5.77 1.50 12.55
CA GLY A 2 6.86 2.45 12.30
C GLY A 2 6.30 3.82 11.92
N ASP A 3 7.08 4.87 12.18
CA ASP A 3 6.85 6.20 11.62
C ASP A 3 7.70 6.34 10.36
N PHE A 4 7.10 6.04 9.20
CA PHE A 4 7.83 6.11 7.93
C PHE A 4 7.93 7.53 7.37
N ASN A 5 7.68 8.57 8.17
CA ASN A 5 8.22 9.90 7.86
C ASN A 5 9.72 10.00 8.23
N ARG A 6 10.22 9.09 9.07
CA ARG A 6 11.60 9.11 9.59
C ARG A 6 12.40 7.90 9.15
N ASP A 7 11.78 6.72 9.21
CA ASP A 7 12.45 5.45 8.96
C ASP A 7 11.92 4.77 7.70
N GLN A 8 12.72 3.88 7.12
CA GLN A 8 12.22 3.01 6.05
C GLN A 8 11.56 1.75 6.63
N PRO A 9 10.55 1.17 5.95
CA PRO A 9 10.04 -0.14 6.32
C PRO A 9 11.15 -1.19 6.19
N THR A 10 11.14 -2.16 7.10
CA THR A 10 12.08 -3.29 6.99
C THR A 10 11.71 -4.17 5.81
N ARG A 11 12.69 -4.91 5.28
CA ARG A 11 12.44 -5.90 4.22
C ARG A 11 11.33 -6.88 4.61
N ALA A 12 11.35 -7.39 5.84
CA ALA A 12 10.35 -8.32 6.34
C ALA A 12 8.93 -7.72 6.41
N GLN A 13 8.81 -6.41 6.70
CA GLN A 13 7.52 -5.71 6.64
C GLN A 13 6.98 -5.67 5.21
N LEU A 14 7.82 -5.33 4.23
CA LEU A 14 7.42 -5.28 2.82
C LEU A 14 7.04 -6.67 2.28
N GLU A 15 7.81 -7.71 2.61
CA GLU A 15 7.53 -9.09 2.22
C GLU A 15 6.20 -9.59 2.83
N SER A 16 5.99 -9.30 4.12
CA SER A 16 4.73 -9.68 4.79
C SER A 16 3.52 -8.93 4.23
N CYS A 17 3.66 -7.64 3.93
CA CYS A 17 2.61 -6.86 3.30
C CYS A 17 2.27 -7.38 1.90
N GLU A 18 3.27 -7.78 1.12
CA GLU A 18 3.06 -8.39 -0.19
C GLU A 18 2.27 -9.69 -0.11
N GLU A 19 2.66 -10.60 0.80
CA GLU A 19 1.94 -11.87 0.99
C GLU A 19 0.49 -11.64 1.46
N LEU A 20 0.26 -10.67 2.33
CA LEU A 20 -1.09 -10.29 2.74
C LEU A 20 -1.92 -9.76 1.57
N ILE A 21 -1.35 -8.90 0.73
CA ILE A 21 -2.04 -8.37 -0.47
C ILE A 21 -2.39 -9.51 -1.43
N ARG A 22 -1.45 -10.44 -1.68
CA ARG A 22 -1.69 -11.61 -2.52
C ARG A 22 -2.84 -12.46 -1.98
N TYR A 23 -2.81 -12.75 -0.68
CA TYR A 23 -3.88 -13.48 -0.01
C TYR A 23 -5.25 -12.78 -0.15
N LEU A 24 -5.30 -11.46 0.11
CA LEU A 24 -6.55 -10.70 0.01
C LEU A 24 -7.09 -10.66 -1.42
N ARG A 25 -6.23 -10.50 -2.43
CA ARG A 25 -6.61 -10.55 -3.85
C ARG A 25 -7.20 -11.91 -4.23
N GLN A 26 -6.61 -13.00 -3.75
CA GLN A 26 -7.16 -14.35 -3.98
C GLN A 26 -8.50 -14.55 -3.27
N ARG A 27 -8.61 -14.09 -2.02
CA ARG A 27 -9.81 -14.27 -1.19
C ARG A 27 -10.99 -13.42 -1.64
N CYS A 28 -10.74 -12.16 -2.02
CA CYS A 28 -11.78 -11.21 -2.41
C CYS A 28 -12.11 -11.29 -3.91
N GLY A 29 -11.24 -11.89 -4.72
CA GLY A 29 -11.43 -12.06 -6.16
C GLY A 29 -11.19 -10.78 -6.96
N LYS A 30 -11.77 -10.75 -8.16
CA LYS A 30 -11.61 -9.67 -9.14
C LYS A 30 -12.87 -8.82 -9.23
N ILE A 31 -12.70 -7.52 -9.47
CA ILE A 31 -13.75 -6.58 -9.81
C ILE A 31 -13.51 -6.17 -11.26
N GLU A 32 -14.53 -6.33 -12.12
CA GLU A 32 -14.41 -6.03 -13.57
C GLU A 32 -13.20 -6.73 -14.24
N ASN A 33 -12.92 -7.99 -13.87
CA ASN A 33 -11.74 -8.78 -14.31
C ASN A 33 -10.36 -8.29 -13.84
N HIS A 34 -10.30 -7.26 -12.99
CA HIS A 34 -9.07 -6.75 -12.40
C HIS A 34 -8.98 -7.07 -10.91
N PHE A 35 -7.76 -7.27 -10.40
CA PHE A 35 -7.55 -7.32 -8.95
C PHE A 35 -7.63 -5.91 -8.38
N ALA A 36 -8.04 -5.78 -7.11
CA ALA A 36 -8.06 -4.49 -6.43
C ALA A 36 -6.68 -3.82 -6.49
N ILE A 37 -6.64 -2.57 -6.93
CA ILE A 37 -5.44 -1.72 -6.92
C ILE A 37 -5.07 -1.36 -5.49
N VAL A 38 -3.77 -1.29 -5.19
CA VAL A 38 -3.27 -0.86 -3.87
C VAL A 38 -2.70 0.53 -4.01
N ARG A 39 -3.24 1.48 -3.24
CA ARG A 39 -2.83 2.89 -3.24
C ARG A 39 -2.46 3.35 -1.83
N PRO A 40 -1.50 4.26 -1.66
CA PRO A 40 -1.18 4.84 -0.36
C PRO A 40 -2.36 5.66 0.18
N HIS A 41 -2.46 5.75 1.51
CA HIS A 41 -3.55 6.49 2.17
C HIS A 41 -3.58 7.97 1.76
N ARG A 42 -2.41 8.60 1.61
CA ARG A 42 -2.23 9.96 1.09
C ARG A 42 -2.98 10.22 -0.21
N GLU A 43 -3.03 9.26 -1.13
CA GLU A 43 -3.73 9.40 -2.42
C GLU A 43 -5.23 9.12 -2.32
N MET A 44 -5.66 8.38 -1.31
CA MET A 44 -7.05 7.95 -1.15
C MET A 44 -7.88 8.90 -0.30
N ASN A 45 -7.25 9.63 0.61
CA ASN A 45 -7.98 10.46 1.56
C ASN A 45 -8.60 11.68 0.86
N PRO A 46 -9.83 12.09 1.23
CA PRO A 46 -10.44 13.28 0.64
C PRO A 46 -9.57 14.52 0.84
N PRO A 47 -9.54 15.48 -0.12
CA PRO A 47 -8.68 16.67 -0.01
C PRO A 47 -8.88 17.51 1.26
N ARG A 48 -10.08 17.48 1.84
CA ARG A 48 -10.41 18.15 3.11
C ARG A 48 -9.77 17.52 4.35
N TRP A 49 -9.23 16.31 4.22
CA TRP A 49 -8.56 15.56 5.28
C TRP A 49 -7.22 15.03 4.73
N PRO A 50 -6.22 15.90 4.51
CA PRO A 50 -4.93 15.44 4.04
C PRO A 50 -4.28 14.52 5.08
N THR A 51 -3.48 13.56 4.62
CA THR A 51 -2.68 12.69 5.47
C THR A 51 -1.31 12.46 4.84
N ASP A 52 -0.29 12.40 5.68
CA ASP A 52 1.07 12.04 5.30
C ASP A 52 1.28 10.51 5.23
N CYS A 53 0.35 9.72 5.77
CA CYS A 53 0.39 8.25 5.75
C CYS A 53 0.50 7.67 4.32
N PRO A 54 1.40 6.70 4.05
CA PRO A 54 2.17 5.90 5.01
C PRO A 54 3.45 6.55 5.56
N GLY A 55 3.79 7.76 5.10
CA GLY A 55 4.99 8.51 5.49
C GLY A 55 5.92 8.79 4.30
N ASP A 56 6.70 9.86 4.36
CA ASP A 56 7.55 10.32 3.24
C ASP A 56 8.72 9.40 2.88
N ALA A 57 9.27 8.67 3.86
CA ALA A 57 10.35 7.70 3.66
C ALA A 57 9.85 6.31 3.24
N PHE A 58 8.53 6.10 3.17
CA PHE A 58 7.99 4.87 2.59
C PHE A 58 8.32 4.79 1.09
N PRO A 59 8.73 3.63 0.54
CA PRO A 59 9.07 3.52 -0.87
C PRO A 59 7.81 3.56 -1.76
N TYR A 60 7.33 4.75 -2.15
CA TYR A 60 6.11 4.90 -2.97
C TYR A 60 6.18 4.12 -4.30
N SER A 61 7.38 3.91 -4.86
CA SER A 61 7.57 3.07 -6.04
C SER A 61 7.20 1.59 -5.82
N TRP A 62 7.20 1.12 -4.58
CA TRP A 62 6.81 -0.25 -4.22
C TRP A 62 5.33 -0.53 -4.55
N PHE A 63 4.45 0.46 -4.43
CA PHE A 63 3.02 0.31 -4.76
C PHE A 63 2.79 -0.03 -6.24
N LYS A 64 3.71 0.35 -7.14
CA LYS A 64 3.62 0.04 -8.58
C LYS A 64 3.54 -1.47 -8.87
N ARG A 65 4.01 -2.32 -7.95
CA ARG A 65 3.91 -3.79 -8.05
C ARG A 65 2.48 -4.31 -7.95
N PHE A 66 1.57 -3.48 -7.45
CA PHE A 66 0.17 -3.81 -7.21
C PHE A 66 -0.78 -2.81 -7.89
N GLY A 67 -0.28 -2.02 -8.84
CA GLY A 67 -1.10 -1.23 -9.75
C GLY A 67 -1.82 -2.09 -10.79
N GLU A 68 -2.41 -1.42 -11.80
CA GLU A 68 -2.92 -2.06 -13.02
C GLU A 68 -1.81 -2.71 -13.85
#